data_AF-A0A534X6M7-F1
#
_entry.id   AF-A0A534X6M7-F1
#
_cell.length_a   1.000
_cell.length_b   1.000
_cell.length_c   1.000
_cell.angle_alpha   90.00
_cell.angle_beta   90.00
_cell.angle_gamma   90.00
#
_symmetry.space_group_name_H-M   'P 1'
#
loop_
_entity.id
_entity.type
_entity.pdbx_description
1 polymer ?
#
loop_
_entity_poly.entity_id
_entity_poly.type
_entity_poly.pdbx_seq_one_letter_code
_entity_poly.pdbx_strand_id
1 'polypeptide(L)'
;MAHARLLTLGLVLATAGSARAAGPCEEDRGQTGLALAAAASSGLAVAAVDGESAAAAAGLRVGDTVVQANGALAPSCAEYARVVREARREHKAVLLLVRRAAAEVPLALGPSTWERALAAAVPPAPAEAPSVRTLVATLPPPPLPPGTHVSVEEVTRGLSALAGGSRLGAYQEDVLRVRRQVETLAGREAAPAAVLGGLRTVLRYYEGAAVAWASEETQRERERRPRHLPAETMTAPFFADSEVAALIDEFPFLRAAVLRDPAPGLVGESGGVWRPREARTLLWEGGREELGRLTGWLAAGNP
;
A
#
# COMPACT_ATOMS: atom_id res chain seq x y z
N MET A 1 3.76 -63.62 15.52
CA MET A 1 4.99 -62.90 15.13
C MET A 1 4.62 -61.45 14.90
N ALA A 2 4.76 -60.62 15.95
CA ALA A 2 4.44 -59.20 15.94
C ALA A 2 5.75 -58.43 16.14
N HIS A 3 6.16 -57.65 15.15
CA HIS A 3 7.35 -56.81 15.23
C HIS A 3 6.95 -55.39 15.62
N ALA A 4 7.12 -55.08 16.91
CA ALA A 4 7.05 -53.74 17.46
C ALA A 4 8.25 -52.92 16.96
N ARG A 5 7.98 -51.83 16.23
CA ARG A 5 8.99 -50.85 15.81
C ARG A 5 9.19 -49.84 16.93
N LEU A 6 10.35 -49.87 17.57
CA LEU A 6 10.80 -48.86 18.54
C LEU A 6 10.96 -47.50 17.84
N LEU A 7 10.32 -46.48 18.39
CA LEU A 7 10.55 -45.07 18.07
C LEU A 7 11.71 -44.56 18.93
N THR A 8 12.85 -44.27 18.31
CA THR A 8 13.97 -43.57 18.92
C THR A 8 13.75 -42.06 18.82
N LEU A 9 13.47 -41.42 19.95
CA LEU A 9 13.37 -39.96 20.06
C LEU A 9 14.80 -39.39 20.20
N GLY A 10 15.33 -38.81 19.14
CA GLY A 10 16.62 -38.10 19.16
C GLY A 10 16.47 -36.69 19.73
N LEU A 11 16.93 -36.48 20.96
CA LEU A 11 17.02 -35.17 21.59
C LEU A 11 18.17 -34.37 20.96
N VAL A 12 17.83 -33.41 20.08
CA VAL A 12 18.79 -32.45 19.53
C VAL A 12 18.99 -31.33 20.56
N LEU A 13 20.10 -31.37 21.30
CA LEU A 13 20.56 -30.23 22.10
C LEU A 13 21.11 -29.15 21.16
N ALA A 14 20.34 -28.09 20.97
CA ALA A 14 20.85 -26.85 20.39
C ALA A 14 21.80 -26.18 21.39
N THR A 15 23.10 -26.15 21.08
CA THR A 15 24.09 -25.36 21.81
C THR A 15 23.90 -23.89 21.45
N ALA A 16 23.07 -23.20 22.23
CA ALA A 16 23.00 -21.75 22.18
C ALA A 16 24.38 -21.19 22.56
N GLY A 17 25.09 -20.63 21.56
CA GLY A 17 26.27 -19.82 21.78
C GLY A 17 25.92 -18.71 22.76
N SER A 18 26.66 -18.62 23.85
CA SER A 18 26.45 -17.61 24.89
C SER A 18 26.62 -16.22 24.29
N ALA A 19 25.52 -15.50 24.11
CA ALA A 19 25.54 -14.05 23.94
C ALA A 19 26.12 -13.46 25.23
N ARG A 20 27.43 -13.19 25.23
CA ARG A 20 28.03 -12.30 26.22
C ARG A 20 27.28 -10.98 26.09
N ALA A 21 26.69 -10.50 27.17
CA ALA A 21 26.13 -9.15 27.20
C ALA A 21 27.21 -8.19 26.69
N ALA A 22 26.89 -7.42 25.64
CA ALA A 22 27.80 -6.43 25.08
C ALA A 22 28.27 -5.52 26.23
N GLY A 23 29.56 -5.57 26.53
CA GLY A 23 30.14 -4.73 27.56
C GLY A 23 30.21 -3.27 27.10
N PRO A 24 30.55 -2.32 27.98
CA PRO A 24 30.68 -0.90 27.59
C PRO A 24 31.65 -0.64 26.41
N CYS A 25 32.62 -1.54 26.17
CA CYS A 25 33.54 -1.42 25.05
C CYS A 25 32.93 -1.83 23.68
N GLU A 26 31.73 -2.41 23.68
CA GLU A 26 30.99 -2.83 22.49
C GLU A 26 29.66 -2.04 22.32
N GLU A 27 29.53 -0.89 23.00
CA GLU A 27 28.34 -0.05 22.91
C GLU A 27 28.01 0.27 21.45
N ASP A 28 26.78 -0.07 21.04
CA ASP A 28 26.26 0.08 19.67
C ASP A 28 27.17 -0.48 18.57
N ARG A 29 27.91 -1.58 18.85
CA ARG A 29 28.67 -2.28 17.81
C ARG A 29 27.81 -2.63 16.59
N GLY A 30 26.52 -2.95 16.77
CA GLY A 30 25.60 -3.20 15.65
C GLY A 30 25.48 -2.04 14.65
N GLN A 31 25.67 -0.80 15.11
CA GLN A 31 25.59 0.41 14.28
C GLN A 31 26.96 0.94 13.88
N THR A 32 27.91 0.95 14.82
CA THR A 32 29.26 1.46 14.58
C THR A 32 30.13 0.44 13.83
N GLY A 33 29.91 -0.86 14.05
CA GLY A 33 30.76 -1.97 13.65
C GLY A 33 32.11 -1.99 14.36
N LEU A 34 32.23 -1.33 15.52
CA LEU A 34 33.49 -1.22 16.25
C LEU A 34 33.45 -2.02 17.55
N ALA A 35 34.42 -2.92 17.72
CA ALA A 35 34.67 -3.58 18.99
C ALA A 35 35.96 -3.04 19.62
N LEU A 36 35.86 -2.56 20.85
CA LEU A 36 37.00 -2.04 21.59
C LEU A 36 37.34 -2.96 22.77
N ALA A 37 38.59 -2.86 23.23
CA ALA A 37 39.06 -3.44 24.47
C ALA A 37 39.89 -2.41 25.24
N ALA A 38 39.98 -2.55 26.56
CA ALA A 38 40.95 -1.77 27.33
C ALA A 38 42.37 -2.07 26.81
N ALA A 39 43.11 -1.04 26.41
CA ALA A 39 44.49 -1.21 25.97
C ALA A 39 45.43 -1.36 27.18
N ALA A 40 46.58 -2.01 26.98
CA ALA A 40 47.64 -2.07 27.99
C ALA A 40 48.31 -0.70 28.22
N SER A 41 48.28 0.16 27.19
CA SER A 41 48.60 1.58 27.27
C SER A 41 47.34 2.42 27.44
N SER A 42 47.47 3.69 27.82
CA SER A 42 46.35 4.62 27.92
C SER A 42 45.48 4.67 26.65
N GLY A 43 44.17 4.42 26.77
CA GLY A 43 43.19 4.41 25.67
C GLY A 43 42.45 3.07 25.48
N LEU A 44 41.78 2.92 24.34
CA LEU A 44 41.04 1.71 23.96
C LEU A 44 41.60 1.10 22.67
N ALA A 45 41.98 -0.17 22.71
CA ALA A 45 42.46 -0.89 21.54
C ALA A 45 41.28 -1.30 20.64
N VAL A 46 41.40 -1.09 19.33
CA VAL A 46 40.44 -1.60 18.35
C VAL A 46 40.66 -3.11 18.18
N ALA A 47 39.75 -3.88 18.77
CA ALA A 47 39.80 -5.34 18.79
C ALA A 47 39.21 -5.95 17.51
N ALA A 48 38.15 -5.35 16.96
CA ALA A 48 37.56 -5.76 15.69
C ALA A 48 36.88 -4.58 15.00
N VAL A 49 36.85 -4.65 13.66
CA VAL A 49 36.07 -3.76 12.80
C VAL A 49 35.24 -4.65 11.87
N ASP A 50 33.93 -4.51 11.95
CA ASP A 50 33.00 -5.30 11.14
C ASP A 50 33.04 -4.80 9.68
N GLY A 51 32.95 -5.71 8.71
CA GLY A 51 32.96 -5.38 7.28
C GLY A 51 31.75 -4.51 6.89
N GLU A 52 31.94 -3.58 5.96
CA GLU A 52 30.88 -2.67 5.47
C GLU A 52 30.21 -1.81 6.57
N SER A 53 30.89 -1.64 7.71
CA SER A 53 30.41 -0.84 8.83
C SER A 53 30.79 0.64 8.74
N ALA A 54 30.19 1.46 9.60
CA ALA A 54 30.58 2.86 9.75
C ALA A 54 32.05 3.02 10.17
N ALA A 55 32.54 2.12 11.04
CA ALA A 55 33.94 2.10 11.44
C ALA A 55 34.89 1.76 10.29
N ALA A 56 34.52 0.78 9.46
CA ALA A 56 35.28 0.45 8.25
C ALA A 56 35.30 1.61 7.25
N ALA A 57 34.16 2.25 7.01
CA ALA A 57 34.04 3.42 6.13
C ALA A 57 34.82 4.63 6.65
N ALA A 58 34.87 4.81 7.98
CA ALA A 58 35.70 5.81 8.64
C ALA A 58 37.20 5.48 8.60
N GLY A 59 37.60 4.28 8.16
CA GLY A 59 39.00 3.88 8.03
C GLY A 59 39.65 3.40 9.32
N LEU A 60 38.87 3.03 10.34
CA LEU A 60 39.37 2.35 11.55
C LEU A 60 39.89 0.95 11.20
N ARG A 61 40.94 0.52 11.90
CA ARG A 61 41.58 -0.77 11.67
C ARG A 61 41.92 -1.45 12.99
N VAL A 62 41.94 -2.78 12.96
CA VAL A 62 42.47 -3.57 14.08
C VAL A 62 43.93 -3.18 14.34
N GLY A 63 44.27 -2.96 15.60
CA GLY A 63 45.58 -2.47 16.03
C GLY A 63 45.67 -0.95 16.21
N ASP A 64 44.65 -0.19 15.80
CA ASP A 64 44.52 1.21 16.22
C ASP A 64 44.25 1.28 17.73
N THR A 65 44.74 2.33 18.38
CA THR A 65 44.38 2.64 19.77
C THR A 65 43.65 3.98 19.81
N VAL A 66 42.39 3.98 20.23
CA VAL A 66 41.61 5.20 20.46
C VAL A 66 42.17 5.92 21.68
N VAL A 67 42.78 7.08 21.46
CA VAL A 67 43.39 7.92 22.49
C VAL A 67 42.51 9.13 22.85
N GLN A 68 41.53 9.47 22.01
CA GLN A 68 40.52 10.49 22.31
C GLN A 68 39.17 10.15 21.68
N ALA A 69 38.07 10.45 22.37
CA ALA A 69 36.72 10.40 21.82
C ALA A 69 35.95 11.68 22.19
N ASN A 70 35.45 12.44 21.20
CA ASN A 70 34.75 13.72 21.40
C ASN A 70 35.44 14.69 22.39
N GLY A 71 36.77 14.76 22.35
CA GLY A 71 37.57 15.63 23.22
C GLY A 71 38.01 14.99 24.55
N ALA A 72 37.46 13.84 24.94
CA ALA A 72 37.89 13.11 26.13
C ALA A 72 39.17 12.32 25.85
N LEU A 73 40.28 12.70 26.49
CA LEU A 73 41.57 12.00 26.42
C LEU A 73 41.52 10.69 27.19
N ALA A 74 42.22 9.67 26.68
CA ALA A 74 42.34 8.35 27.28
C ALA A 74 40.98 7.74 27.69
N PRO A 75 40.04 7.57 26.75
CA PRO A 75 38.68 7.17 27.09
C PRO A 75 38.66 5.78 27.76
N SER A 76 37.85 5.63 28.81
CA SER A 76 37.49 4.31 29.31
C SER A 76 36.35 3.72 28.49
N CYS A 77 36.10 2.42 28.58
CA CYS A 77 34.95 1.82 27.87
C CYS A 77 33.61 2.42 28.32
N ALA A 78 33.46 2.79 29.59
CA ALA A 78 32.26 3.46 30.07
C ALA A 78 32.09 4.87 29.45
N GLU A 79 33.21 5.58 29.27
CA GLU A 79 33.23 6.90 28.67
C GLU A 79 32.95 6.84 27.16
N TYR A 80 33.56 5.89 26.46
CA TYR A 80 33.25 5.61 25.05
C TYR A 80 31.76 5.28 24.88
N ALA A 81 31.21 4.41 25.73
CA ALA A 81 29.80 4.06 25.70
C ALA A 81 28.89 5.29 25.91
N ARG A 82 29.29 6.20 26.83
CA ARG A 82 28.58 7.47 27.06
C ARG A 82 28.57 8.34 25.81
N VAL A 83 29.74 8.54 25.19
CA VAL A 83 29.91 9.32 23.96
C VAL A 83 29.06 8.76 22.82
N VAL A 84 29.05 7.44 22.64
CA VAL A 84 28.27 6.77 21.59
C VAL A 84 26.76 6.94 21.82
N ARG A 85 26.27 6.71 23.05
CA ARG A 85 24.84 6.88 23.36
C ARG A 85 24.37 8.33 23.19
N GLU A 86 25.21 9.29 23.55
CA GLU A 86 24.94 10.72 23.38
C GLU A 86 24.90 11.09 21.89
N ALA A 87 25.89 10.67 21.12
CA ALA A 87 25.93 10.89 19.68
C ALA A 87 24.73 10.24 18.96
N ARG A 88 24.32 9.03 19.35
CA ARG A 88 23.12 8.37 18.83
C ARG A 88 21.85 9.15 19.15
N ARG A 89 21.67 9.57 20.41
CA ARG A 89 20.49 10.34 20.85
C ARG A 89 20.39 11.69 20.14
N GLU A 90 21.51 12.34 19.90
CA GLU A 90 21.57 13.67 19.31
C GLU A 90 21.81 13.67 17.79
N HIS A 91 21.94 12.49 17.19
CA HIS A 91 22.27 12.31 15.77
C HIS A 91 23.55 13.06 15.34
N LYS A 92 24.58 13.02 16.19
CA LYS A 92 25.87 13.69 15.95
C LYS A 92 26.96 12.70 15.58
N ALA A 93 28.02 13.23 14.98
CA ALA A 93 29.22 12.45 14.72
C ALA A 93 29.96 12.10 16.03
N VAL A 94 30.67 10.98 16.03
CA VAL A 94 31.68 10.65 17.05
C VAL A 94 33.05 10.89 16.44
N LEU A 95 33.78 11.87 16.97
CA LEU A 95 35.15 12.19 16.59
C LEU A 95 36.10 11.34 17.42
N LEU A 96 36.98 10.61 16.75
CA LEU A 96 37.97 9.73 17.35
C LEU A 96 39.36 10.21 16.95
N LEU A 97 40.27 10.31 17.92
CA LEU A 97 41.70 10.38 17.63
C LEU A 97 42.27 9.00 17.91
N VAL A 98 42.86 8.39 16.87
CA VAL A 98 43.48 7.06 17.00
C VAL A 98 44.97 7.14 16.80
N ARG A 99 45.71 6.38 17.61
CA ARG A 99 47.12 6.14 17.42
C ARG A 99 47.30 4.90 16.53
N ARG A 100 47.98 5.10 15.40
CA ARG A 100 48.36 4.06 14.46
C ARG A 100 49.88 4.08 14.31
N ALA A 101 50.53 3.06 14.84
CA ALA A 101 51.99 3.04 15.02
C ALA A 101 52.46 4.32 15.76
N ALA A 102 53.27 5.17 15.11
CA ALA A 102 53.80 6.39 15.71
C ALA A 102 52.99 7.66 15.40
N ALA A 103 51.89 7.56 14.63
CA ALA A 103 51.09 8.71 14.20
C ALA A 103 49.71 8.75 14.88
N GLU A 104 49.19 9.95 15.11
CA GLU A 104 47.80 10.16 15.54
C GLU A 104 46.95 10.61 14.35
N VAL A 105 45.85 9.90 14.11
CA VAL A 105 44.97 10.07 12.95
C VAL A 105 43.57 10.42 13.44
N PRO A 106 43.02 11.59 13.06
CA PRO A 106 41.64 11.94 13.38
C PRO A 106 40.69 11.22 12.42
N LEU A 107 39.72 10.50 12.98
CA LEU A 107 38.68 9.76 12.27
C LEU A 107 37.31 10.15 12.83
N ALA A 108 36.24 9.90 12.06
CA ALA A 108 34.89 10.22 12.51
C ALA A 108 33.87 9.15 12.09
N LEU A 109 33.03 8.75 13.02
CA LEU A 109 31.78 8.05 12.72
C LEU A 109 30.72 9.13 12.46
N GLY A 110 30.29 9.30 11.21
CA GLY A 110 29.37 10.37 10.81
C GLY A 110 27.93 10.19 11.33
N PRO A 111 27.07 11.22 11.26
CA PRO A 111 25.67 11.14 11.71
C PRO A 111 24.86 9.99 11.07
N SER A 112 25.16 9.65 9.82
CA SER A 112 24.54 8.53 9.09
C SER A 112 24.79 7.15 9.70
N THR A 113 25.76 7.03 10.61
CA THR A 113 25.95 5.82 11.45
C THR A 113 24.66 5.45 12.19
N TRP A 114 23.83 6.44 12.51
CA TRP A 114 22.60 6.27 13.28
C TRP A 114 21.33 6.14 12.42
N GLU A 115 21.39 6.46 11.13
CA GLU A 115 20.22 6.52 10.23
C GLU A 115 19.62 5.13 9.94
N ARG A 116 20.43 4.05 9.94
CA ARG A 116 19.93 2.67 9.73
C ARG A 116 19.02 2.17 10.85
N ALA A 117 19.06 2.74 12.05
CA ALA A 117 18.10 2.42 13.11
C ALA A 117 16.67 2.88 12.76
N LEU A 118 16.50 3.92 11.94
CA LEU A 118 15.18 4.43 11.55
C LEU A 118 14.52 3.53 10.51
N ALA A 119 15.27 3.00 9.55
CA ALA A 119 14.74 2.12 8.50
C ALA A 119 14.23 0.78 9.07
N ALA A 120 14.86 0.27 10.14
CA ALA A 120 14.44 -0.98 10.78
C ALA A 120 13.33 -0.81 11.83
N ALA A 121 13.05 0.43 12.27
CA ALA A 121 12.04 0.73 13.29
C ALA A 121 10.72 1.27 12.72
N VAL A 122 10.61 1.45 11.40
CA VAL A 122 9.29 1.54 10.75
C VAL A 122 8.78 0.10 10.66
N PRO A 123 7.85 -0.35 11.52
CA PRO A 123 7.15 -1.59 11.21
C PRO A 123 6.60 -1.46 9.79
N PRO A 124 6.60 -2.52 8.95
CA PRO A 124 5.80 -2.47 7.73
C PRO A 124 4.43 -1.96 8.16
N ALA A 125 3.95 -0.89 7.52
CA ALA A 125 2.63 -0.36 7.79
C ALA A 125 1.72 -1.60 7.91
N PRO A 126 1.02 -1.80 9.05
CA PRO A 126 0.15 -2.96 9.17
C PRO A 126 -0.69 -2.95 7.91
N ALA A 127 -0.64 -4.05 7.13
CA ALA A 127 -1.43 -4.18 5.92
C ALA A 127 -2.79 -3.64 6.28
N GLU A 128 -3.16 -2.49 5.69
CA GLU A 128 -4.32 -1.73 6.14
C GLU A 128 -5.43 -2.75 6.20
N ALA A 129 -5.91 -3.06 7.42
CA ALA A 129 -7.00 -3.99 7.56
C ALA A 129 -8.07 -3.41 6.64
N PRO A 130 -8.52 -4.16 5.61
CA PRO A 130 -9.37 -3.61 4.58
C PRO A 130 -10.48 -2.88 5.32
N SER A 131 -10.63 -1.59 5.02
CA SER A 131 -11.59 -0.76 5.75
C SER A 131 -12.93 -1.48 5.78
N VAL A 132 -13.77 -1.29 6.79
CA VAL A 132 -15.11 -1.90 6.82
C VAL A 132 -15.86 -1.60 5.51
N ARG A 133 -15.60 -0.44 4.89
CA ARG A 133 -16.08 -0.09 3.54
C ARG A 133 -15.53 -1.02 2.45
N THR A 134 -14.24 -1.34 2.46
CA THR A 134 -13.60 -2.30 1.54
C THR A 134 -14.16 -3.71 1.74
N LEU A 135 -14.31 -4.16 2.99
CA LEU A 135 -14.90 -5.47 3.31
C LEU A 135 -16.38 -5.58 2.87
N VAL A 136 -17.15 -4.50 3.01
CA VAL A 136 -18.56 -4.45 2.57
C VAL A 136 -18.66 -4.28 1.04
N ALA A 137 -17.77 -3.53 0.40
CA ALA A 137 -17.78 -3.31 -1.05
C ALA A 137 -17.45 -4.59 -1.85
N THR A 138 -16.70 -5.53 -1.27
CA THR A 138 -16.33 -6.79 -1.93
C THR A 138 -17.42 -7.86 -1.88
N LEU A 139 -18.42 -7.73 -0.99
CA LEU A 139 -19.47 -8.73 -0.87
C LEU A 139 -20.62 -8.38 -1.83
N PRO A 140 -21.05 -9.31 -2.71
CA PRO A 140 -22.25 -9.10 -3.50
C PRO A 140 -23.42 -8.81 -2.55
N PRO A 141 -24.32 -7.90 -2.92
CA PRO A 141 -25.42 -7.54 -2.04
C PRO A 141 -26.28 -8.79 -1.75
N PRO A 142 -26.85 -8.90 -0.54
CA PRO A 142 -27.60 -10.10 -0.17
C PRO A 142 -28.76 -10.32 -1.13
N PRO A 143 -29.08 -11.58 -1.47
CA PRO A 143 -30.20 -11.90 -2.34
C PRO A 143 -31.52 -11.44 -1.72
N LEU A 144 -32.51 -11.18 -2.58
CA LEU A 144 -33.84 -10.77 -2.16
C LEU A 144 -34.54 -11.90 -1.38
N PRO A 145 -35.48 -11.56 -0.47
CA PRO A 145 -36.22 -12.54 0.32
C PRO A 145 -36.83 -13.66 -0.54
N PRO A 146 -36.92 -14.90 -0.04
CA PRO A 146 -37.33 -16.06 -0.82
C PRO A 146 -38.72 -15.93 -1.48
N GLY A 147 -39.64 -15.18 -0.89
CA GLY A 147 -40.97 -14.92 -1.46
C GLY A 147 -41.01 -13.90 -2.61
N THR A 148 -39.89 -13.22 -2.91
CA THR A 148 -39.82 -12.28 -4.04
C THR A 148 -39.49 -13.04 -5.32
N HIS A 149 -40.40 -13.07 -6.29
CA HIS A 149 -40.12 -13.57 -7.62
C HIS A 149 -39.22 -12.58 -8.38
N VAL A 150 -38.22 -13.11 -9.08
CA VAL A 150 -37.30 -12.33 -9.93
C VAL A 150 -37.14 -13.10 -11.23
N SER A 151 -37.22 -12.42 -12.38
CA SER A 151 -37.01 -13.02 -13.70
C SER A 151 -35.98 -12.27 -14.53
N VAL A 152 -35.40 -12.93 -15.54
CA VAL A 152 -34.49 -12.29 -16.51
C VAL A 152 -35.18 -11.12 -17.23
N GLU A 153 -36.47 -11.26 -17.56
CA GLU A 153 -37.26 -10.19 -18.18
C GLU A 153 -37.41 -8.97 -17.24
N GLU A 154 -37.60 -9.20 -15.95
CA GLU A 154 -37.66 -8.12 -14.97
C GLU A 154 -36.33 -7.37 -14.85
N VAL A 155 -35.21 -8.10 -14.82
CA VAL A 155 -33.87 -7.49 -14.74
C VAL A 155 -33.54 -6.70 -16.00
N THR A 156 -33.79 -7.26 -17.18
CA THR A 156 -33.54 -6.57 -18.47
C THR A 156 -34.38 -5.30 -18.59
N ARG A 157 -35.64 -5.32 -18.15
CA ARG A 157 -36.50 -4.12 -18.06
C ARG A 157 -35.93 -3.10 -17.08
N GLY A 158 -35.49 -3.55 -15.91
CA GLY A 158 -34.82 -2.70 -14.91
C GLY A 158 -33.59 -2.00 -15.46
N LEU A 159 -32.69 -2.75 -16.12
CA LEU A 159 -31.49 -2.22 -16.77
C LEU A 159 -31.82 -1.18 -17.84
N SER A 160 -32.86 -1.41 -18.65
CA SER A 160 -33.28 -0.46 -19.69
C SER A 160 -33.77 0.88 -19.15
N ALA A 161 -34.24 0.90 -17.89
CA ALA A 161 -34.79 2.10 -17.25
C ALA A 161 -33.74 2.94 -16.50
N LEU A 162 -32.51 2.44 -16.31
CA LEU A 162 -31.50 3.13 -15.49
C LEU A 162 -31.04 4.46 -16.09
N ALA A 163 -30.99 4.58 -17.42
CA ALA A 163 -30.44 5.73 -18.14
C ALA A 163 -31.39 6.95 -18.25
N GLY A 164 -32.03 7.35 -17.14
CA GLY A 164 -32.98 8.47 -17.12
C GLY A 164 -33.15 9.18 -15.77
N GLY A 165 -32.36 8.82 -14.77
CA GLY A 165 -32.47 9.40 -13.42
C GLY A 165 -32.19 10.90 -13.37
N SER A 166 -32.83 11.60 -12.44
CA SER A 166 -32.62 13.05 -12.19
C SER A 166 -31.66 13.34 -11.03
N ARG A 167 -31.37 12.36 -10.18
CA ARG A 167 -30.54 12.50 -8.97
C ARG A 167 -29.64 11.28 -8.77
N LEU A 168 -28.42 11.52 -8.29
CA LEU A 168 -27.42 10.49 -8.03
C LEU A 168 -27.91 9.41 -7.05
N GLY A 169 -28.53 9.81 -5.92
CA GLY A 169 -28.99 8.86 -4.90
C GLY A 169 -30.01 7.86 -5.43
N ALA A 170 -31.04 8.35 -6.15
CA ALA A 170 -32.05 7.49 -6.78
C ALA A 170 -31.43 6.55 -7.82
N TYR A 171 -30.49 7.07 -8.63
CA TYR A 171 -29.77 6.26 -9.60
C TYR A 171 -28.97 5.13 -8.93
N GLN A 172 -28.23 5.43 -7.85
CA GLN A 172 -27.48 4.44 -7.09
C GLN A 172 -28.40 3.38 -6.47
N GLU A 173 -29.54 3.80 -5.90
CA GLU A 173 -30.54 2.87 -5.37
C GLU A 173 -31.09 1.91 -6.43
N ASP A 174 -31.36 2.41 -7.64
CA ASP A 174 -31.88 1.59 -8.73
C ASP A 174 -30.80 0.64 -9.28
N VAL A 175 -29.55 1.08 -9.43
CA VAL A 175 -28.42 0.20 -9.79
C VAL A 175 -28.25 -0.92 -8.74
N LEU A 176 -28.30 -0.57 -7.44
CA LEU A 176 -28.21 -1.54 -6.34
C LEU A 176 -29.38 -2.52 -6.34
N ARG A 177 -30.59 -2.06 -6.66
CA ARG A 177 -31.79 -2.90 -6.80
C ARG A 177 -31.59 -3.95 -7.90
N VAL A 178 -31.16 -3.51 -9.08
CA VAL A 178 -30.91 -4.41 -10.22
C VAL A 178 -29.78 -5.39 -9.92
N ARG A 179 -28.70 -4.94 -9.28
CA ARG A 179 -27.62 -5.84 -8.82
C ARG A 179 -28.13 -6.95 -7.92
N ARG A 180 -28.97 -6.61 -6.93
CA ARG A 180 -29.60 -7.61 -6.05
C ARG A 180 -30.44 -8.60 -6.83
N GLN A 181 -31.18 -8.16 -7.84
CA GLN A 181 -31.98 -9.06 -8.68
C GLN A 181 -31.07 -10.03 -9.47
N VAL A 182 -29.97 -9.54 -10.08
CA VAL A 182 -28.99 -10.38 -10.78
C VAL A 182 -28.39 -11.44 -9.85
N GLU A 183 -27.94 -11.04 -8.67
CA GLU A 183 -27.35 -11.99 -7.70
C GLU A 183 -28.41 -12.92 -7.09
N THR A 184 -29.67 -12.51 -7.03
CA THR A 184 -30.78 -13.39 -6.65
C THR A 184 -31.03 -14.46 -7.72
N LEU A 185 -31.00 -14.10 -9.00
CA LEU A 185 -31.09 -15.08 -10.09
C LEU A 185 -29.93 -16.08 -10.02
N ALA A 186 -28.71 -15.59 -9.77
CA ALA A 186 -27.52 -16.43 -9.63
C ALA A 186 -27.62 -17.39 -8.42
N GLY A 187 -27.93 -16.87 -7.24
CA GLY A 187 -28.00 -17.66 -6.01
C GLY A 187 -29.15 -18.67 -5.97
N ARG A 188 -30.16 -18.51 -6.85
CA ARG A 188 -31.28 -19.44 -7.02
C ARG A 188 -31.13 -20.34 -8.24
N GLU A 189 -30.02 -20.23 -8.98
CA GLU A 189 -29.80 -20.94 -10.25
C GLU A 189 -30.96 -20.74 -11.24
N ALA A 190 -31.59 -19.56 -11.20
CA ALA A 190 -32.80 -19.24 -11.96
C ALA A 190 -32.51 -18.70 -13.37
N ALA A 191 -31.23 -18.66 -13.78
CA ALA A 191 -30.80 -18.27 -15.12
C ALA A 191 -29.46 -18.95 -15.48
N PRO A 192 -29.21 -19.26 -16.77
CA PRO A 192 -27.94 -19.81 -17.21
C PRO A 192 -26.76 -18.87 -16.93
N ALA A 193 -25.57 -19.46 -16.74
CA ALA A 193 -24.35 -18.69 -16.42
C ALA A 193 -23.98 -17.67 -17.50
N ALA A 194 -24.23 -17.97 -18.78
CA ALA A 194 -24.01 -17.04 -19.88
C ALA A 194 -24.90 -15.80 -19.78
N VAL A 195 -26.19 -15.99 -19.47
CA VAL A 195 -27.16 -14.90 -19.23
C VAL A 195 -26.70 -14.04 -18.05
N LEU A 196 -26.33 -14.68 -16.93
CA LEU A 196 -25.84 -13.97 -15.75
C LEU A 196 -24.57 -13.16 -16.04
N GLY A 197 -23.65 -13.71 -16.84
CA GLY A 197 -22.46 -13.01 -17.32
C GLY A 197 -22.80 -11.77 -18.15
N GLY A 198 -23.75 -11.89 -19.08
CA GLY A 198 -24.26 -10.78 -19.88
C GLY A 198 -24.92 -9.70 -19.01
N LEU A 199 -25.79 -10.10 -18.08
CA LEU A 199 -26.47 -9.17 -17.16
C LEU A 199 -25.47 -8.40 -16.27
N ARG A 200 -24.46 -9.09 -15.73
CA ARG A 200 -23.38 -8.46 -14.95
C ARG A 200 -22.53 -7.52 -15.80
N THR A 201 -22.24 -7.90 -17.04
CA THR A 201 -21.52 -7.04 -17.99
C THR A 201 -22.28 -5.73 -18.23
N VAL A 202 -23.57 -5.82 -18.56
CA VAL A 202 -24.43 -4.64 -18.76
C VAL A 202 -24.50 -3.79 -17.49
N LEU A 203 -24.71 -4.42 -16.33
CA LEU A 203 -24.78 -3.74 -15.03
C LEU A 203 -23.49 -2.97 -14.72
N ARG A 204 -22.32 -3.51 -15.07
CA ARG A 204 -21.03 -2.88 -14.79
C ARG A 204 -20.87 -1.52 -15.48
N TYR A 205 -21.41 -1.34 -16.68
CA TYR A 205 -21.47 -0.03 -17.34
C TYR A 205 -22.25 1.00 -16.51
N TYR A 206 -23.41 0.61 -15.97
CA TYR A 206 -24.24 1.49 -15.14
C TYR A 206 -23.61 1.77 -13.77
N GLU A 207 -22.92 0.79 -13.17
CA GLU A 207 -22.12 1.03 -11.96
C GLU A 207 -20.98 2.03 -12.22
N GLY A 208 -20.27 1.89 -13.35
CA GLY A 208 -19.27 2.87 -13.78
C GLY A 208 -19.87 4.26 -13.97
N ALA A 209 -21.08 4.35 -14.54
CA ALA A 209 -21.76 5.62 -14.73
C ALA A 209 -22.12 6.29 -13.39
N ALA A 210 -22.35 5.50 -12.33
CA ALA A 210 -22.55 6.01 -10.97
C ALA A 210 -21.26 6.63 -10.39
N VAL A 211 -20.09 6.03 -10.66
CA VAL A 211 -18.77 6.58 -10.27
C VAL A 211 -18.53 7.92 -10.97
N ALA A 212 -18.80 7.99 -12.28
CA ALA A 212 -18.67 9.23 -13.04
C ALA A 212 -19.61 10.32 -12.51
N TRP A 213 -20.87 9.99 -12.23
CA TRP A 213 -21.81 10.94 -11.65
C TRP A 213 -21.40 11.40 -10.24
N ALA A 214 -20.89 10.51 -9.39
CA ALA A 214 -20.39 10.88 -8.07
C ALA A 214 -19.21 11.87 -8.14
N SER A 215 -18.33 11.70 -9.13
CA SER A 215 -17.25 12.66 -9.40
C SER A 215 -17.80 14.03 -9.82
N GLU A 216 -18.83 14.06 -10.69
CA GLU A 216 -19.54 15.29 -11.08
C GLU A 216 -20.12 16.01 -9.85
N GLU A 217 -20.86 15.32 -8.98
CA GLU A 217 -21.49 15.92 -7.80
C GLU A 217 -20.45 16.44 -6.79
N THR A 218 -19.38 15.68 -6.57
CA THR A 218 -18.27 16.09 -5.70
C THR A 218 -17.65 17.42 -6.17
N GLN A 219 -17.51 17.62 -7.48
CA GLN A 219 -17.02 18.90 -8.00
C GLN A 219 -18.01 20.03 -7.85
N ARG A 220 -19.31 19.79 -8.08
CA ARG A 220 -20.35 20.81 -7.85
C ARG A 220 -20.31 21.30 -6.42
N GLU A 221 -20.17 20.38 -5.46
CA GLU A 221 -20.07 20.72 -4.03
C GLU A 221 -18.82 21.56 -3.74
N ARG A 222 -17.65 21.18 -4.29
CA ARG A 222 -16.40 21.94 -4.17
C ARG A 222 -16.51 23.35 -4.74
N GLU A 223 -17.15 23.49 -5.90
CA GLU A 223 -17.40 24.78 -6.56
C GLU A 223 -18.58 25.56 -5.95
N ARG A 224 -19.31 24.97 -4.99
CA ARG A 224 -20.58 25.50 -4.43
C ARG A 224 -21.61 25.84 -5.52
N ARG A 225 -21.61 25.07 -6.61
CA ARG A 225 -22.46 25.31 -7.78
C ARG A 225 -23.84 24.71 -7.55
N PRO A 226 -24.94 25.47 -7.73
CA PRO A 226 -26.29 24.93 -7.59
C PRO A 226 -26.58 23.77 -8.55
N ARG A 227 -27.27 22.72 -8.06
CA ARG A 227 -27.61 21.50 -8.82
C ARG A 227 -28.46 21.74 -10.07
N HIS A 228 -29.22 22.83 -10.12
CA HIS A 228 -30.08 23.16 -11.26
C HIS A 228 -29.29 23.74 -12.45
N LEU A 229 -28.02 24.08 -12.27
CA LEU A 229 -27.21 24.62 -13.36
C LEU A 229 -26.62 23.49 -14.23
N PRO A 230 -26.57 23.65 -15.56
CA PRO A 230 -25.92 22.70 -16.46
C PRO A 230 -24.45 22.48 -16.09
N ALA A 231 -23.95 21.25 -16.25
CA ALA A 231 -22.52 20.89 -16.08
C ALA A 231 -21.92 20.28 -17.35
N GLU A 232 -22.44 20.64 -18.51
CA GLU A 232 -22.01 20.11 -19.81
C GLU A 232 -20.49 20.26 -20.04
N THR A 233 -19.89 21.33 -19.54
CA THR A 233 -18.45 21.61 -19.68
C THR A 233 -17.64 21.36 -18.42
N MET A 234 -18.25 20.77 -17.40
CA MET A 234 -17.63 20.69 -16.08
C MET A 234 -16.56 19.61 -16.04
N THR A 235 -15.42 19.94 -15.45
CA THR A 235 -14.27 19.05 -15.33
C THR A 235 -14.05 18.68 -13.87
N ALA A 236 -13.51 17.48 -13.63
CA ALA A 236 -13.15 17.02 -12.31
C ALA A 236 -11.68 16.59 -12.27
N PRO A 237 -10.96 16.82 -11.15
CA PRO A 237 -9.72 16.13 -10.87
C PRO A 237 -9.96 14.65 -10.57
N PHE A 238 -8.98 13.81 -10.92
CA PHE A 238 -8.89 12.41 -10.49
C PHE A 238 -7.43 12.03 -10.21
N PHE A 239 -7.19 10.95 -9.47
CA PHE A 239 -5.84 10.52 -9.05
C PHE A 239 -5.56 9.10 -9.54
N ALA A 240 -4.28 8.72 -9.61
CA ALA A 240 -3.86 7.43 -10.17
C ALA A 240 -4.41 6.23 -9.37
N ASP A 241 -4.63 6.40 -8.06
CA ASP A 241 -5.18 5.41 -7.14
C ASP A 241 -6.70 5.50 -6.94
N SER A 242 -7.39 6.36 -7.71
CA SER A 242 -8.83 6.59 -7.54
C SER A 242 -9.70 5.58 -8.28
N GLU A 243 -10.94 5.42 -7.83
CA GLU A 243 -11.96 4.60 -8.51
C GLU A 243 -12.22 5.05 -9.95
N VAL A 244 -11.98 6.34 -10.25
CA VAL A 244 -12.04 6.90 -11.61
C VAL A 244 -10.92 6.37 -12.49
N ALA A 245 -9.68 6.31 -11.98
CA ALA A 245 -8.56 5.76 -12.75
C ALA A 245 -8.79 4.27 -13.05
N ALA A 246 -9.21 3.50 -12.04
CA ALA A 246 -9.58 2.10 -12.23
C ALA A 246 -10.71 1.92 -13.27
N LEU A 247 -11.71 2.81 -13.27
CA LEU A 247 -12.79 2.80 -14.26
C LEU A 247 -12.29 3.10 -15.68
N ILE A 248 -11.35 4.05 -15.85
CA ILE A 248 -10.77 4.39 -17.16
C ILE A 248 -9.96 3.22 -17.70
N ASP A 249 -9.23 2.50 -16.84
CA ASP A 249 -8.47 1.33 -17.24
C ASP A 249 -9.38 0.17 -17.65
N GLU A 250 -10.50 -0.02 -16.95
CA GLU A 250 -11.51 -1.04 -17.29
C GLU A 250 -12.27 -0.72 -18.58
N PHE A 251 -12.56 0.56 -18.83
CA PHE A 251 -13.28 1.02 -20.02
C PHE A 251 -12.40 1.99 -20.84
N PRO A 252 -11.51 1.48 -21.71
CA PRO A 252 -10.53 2.31 -22.43
C PRO A 252 -11.14 3.43 -23.30
N PHE A 253 -12.39 3.28 -23.76
CA PHE A 253 -13.08 4.35 -24.50
C PHE A 253 -13.31 5.62 -23.66
N LEU A 254 -13.28 5.51 -22.33
CA LEU A 254 -13.37 6.66 -21.42
C LEU A 254 -12.19 7.60 -21.51
N ARG A 255 -11.07 7.19 -22.13
CA ARG A 255 -9.97 8.11 -22.42
C ARG A 255 -10.40 9.30 -23.28
N ALA A 256 -11.48 9.19 -24.06
CA ALA A 256 -12.06 10.33 -24.78
C ALA A 256 -12.54 11.45 -23.83
N ALA A 257 -12.92 11.12 -22.60
CA ALA A 257 -13.33 12.07 -21.57
C ALA A 257 -12.16 12.59 -20.71
N VAL A 258 -10.93 12.09 -20.90
CA VAL A 258 -9.74 12.51 -20.15
C VAL A 258 -9.10 13.71 -20.86
N LEU A 259 -8.94 14.81 -20.13
CA LEU A 259 -8.27 16.01 -20.63
C LEU A 259 -6.78 16.02 -20.31
N ARG A 260 -6.41 15.44 -19.16
CA ARG A 260 -5.03 15.35 -18.69
C ARG A 260 -4.88 14.16 -17.76
N ASP A 261 -3.87 13.34 -17.97
CA ASP A 261 -3.55 12.24 -17.05
C ASP A 261 -2.87 12.73 -15.76
N PRO A 262 -3.04 11.99 -14.64
CA PRO A 262 -2.24 12.22 -13.45
C PRO A 262 -0.77 11.97 -13.77
N ALA A 263 0.12 12.80 -13.22
CA ALA A 263 1.55 12.69 -13.47
C ALA A 263 2.35 12.80 -12.16
N PRO A 264 3.45 12.03 -12.02
CA PRO A 264 4.34 12.15 -10.87
C PRO A 264 4.98 13.55 -10.86
N GLY A 265 4.86 14.26 -9.74
CA GLY A 265 5.44 15.58 -9.53
C GLY A 265 6.69 15.54 -8.67
N LEU A 266 7.41 16.68 -8.62
CA LEU A 266 8.57 16.88 -7.74
C LEU A 266 8.22 16.75 -6.25
N VAL A 267 6.96 17.00 -5.87
CA VAL A 267 6.42 16.81 -4.51
C VAL A 267 5.02 16.19 -4.63
N GLY A 268 4.93 14.86 -4.61
CA GLY A 268 3.66 14.12 -4.71
C GLY A 268 3.09 14.02 -6.13
N GLU A 269 1.91 13.41 -6.26
CA GLU A 269 1.23 13.26 -7.55
C GLU A 269 0.42 14.51 -7.92
N SER A 270 0.53 14.92 -9.18
CA SER A 270 -0.39 15.90 -9.76
C SER A 270 -1.65 15.17 -10.26
N GLY A 271 -2.83 15.56 -9.77
CA GLY A 271 -4.10 14.94 -10.17
C GLY A 271 -4.41 15.17 -11.66
N GLY A 272 -4.92 14.15 -12.35
CA GLY A 272 -5.44 14.25 -13.70
C GLY A 272 -6.72 15.09 -13.75
N VAL A 273 -7.22 15.38 -14.95
CA VAL A 273 -8.46 16.12 -15.21
C VAL A 273 -9.29 15.38 -16.24
N TRP A 274 -10.58 15.19 -15.97
CA TRP A 274 -11.51 14.49 -16.86
C TRP A 274 -12.90 15.15 -16.86
N ARG A 275 -13.75 14.72 -17.80
CA ARG A 275 -15.13 15.18 -17.99
C ARG A 275 -16.12 14.11 -17.52
N PRO A 276 -16.53 14.12 -16.23
CA PRO A 276 -17.36 13.05 -15.66
C PRO A 276 -18.73 12.91 -16.35
N ARG A 277 -19.32 14.03 -16.82
CA ARG A 277 -20.60 14.00 -17.51
C ARG A 277 -20.51 13.32 -18.89
N GLU A 278 -19.45 13.60 -19.63
CA GLU A 278 -19.18 12.96 -20.93
C GLU A 278 -18.94 11.45 -20.75
N ALA A 279 -18.10 11.08 -19.78
CA ALA A 279 -17.86 9.69 -19.43
C ALA A 279 -19.14 8.93 -19.05
N ARG A 280 -20.02 9.55 -18.25
CA ARG A 280 -21.33 8.99 -17.90
C ARG A 280 -22.21 8.74 -19.13
N THR A 281 -22.25 9.68 -20.08
CA THR A 281 -23.01 9.50 -21.32
C THR A 281 -22.47 8.31 -22.11
N LEU A 282 -21.15 8.22 -22.29
CA LEU A 282 -20.50 7.09 -22.98
C LEU A 282 -20.81 5.75 -22.31
N LEU A 283 -20.79 5.69 -20.98
CA LEU A 283 -21.13 4.49 -20.22
C LEU A 283 -22.60 4.09 -20.38
N TRP A 284 -23.53 5.06 -20.39
CA TRP A 284 -24.94 4.78 -20.66
C TRP A 284 -25.19 4.31 -22.09
N GLU A 285 -24.47 4.85 -23.07
CA GLU A 285 -24.52 4.38 -24.45
C GLU A 285 -24.02 2.94 -24.57
N GLY A 286 -22.83 2.65 -24.07
CA GLY A 286 -22.26 1.30 -24.07
C GLY A 286 -23.16 0.30 -23.32
N GLY A 287 -23.71 0.68 -22.17
CA GLY A 287 -24.64 -0.16 -21.41
C GLY A 287 -25.94 -0.48 -22.17
N ARG A 288 -26.48 0.47 -22.95
CA ARG A 288 -27.66 0.23 -23.80
C ARG A 288 -27.32 -0.67 -25.00
N GLU A 289 -26.16 -0.46 -25.63
CA GLU A 289 -25.70 -1.30 -26.73
C GLU A 289 -25.50 -2.75 -26.29
N GLU A 290 -24.84 -2.97 -25.15
CA GLU A 290 -24.67 -4.31 -24.59
C GLU A 290 -25.98 -4.96 -24.20
N LEU A 291 -26.92 -4.20 -23.64
CA LEU A 291 -28.25 -4.71 -23.33
C LEU A 291 -28.99 -5.11 -24.61
N GLY A 292 -28.86 -4.34 -25.69
CA GLY A 292 -29.39 -4.66 -27.02
C GLY A 292 -28.81 -5.97 -27.57
N ARG A 293 -27.49 -6.16 -27.45
CA ARG A 293 -26.82 -7.43 -27.82
C ARG A 293 -27.36 -8.61 -27.03
N LEU A 294 -27.44 -8.48 -25.70
CA LEU A 294 -27.93 -9.54 -24.82
C LEU A 294 -29.38 -9.92 -25.11
N THR A 295 -30.26 -8.93 -25.19
CA THR A 295 -31.69 -9.15 -25.45
C THR A 295 -31.95 -9.71 -26.85
N GLY A 296 -31.19 -9.27 -27.86
CA GLY A 296 -31.25 -9.88 -29.20
C GLY A 296 -30.77 -11.33 -29.20
N TRP A 297 -29.70 -11.64 -28.46
CA TRP A 297 -29.20 -13.01 -28.32
C TRP A 297 -30.18 -13.94 -27.57
N LEU A 298 -30.86 -13.43 -26.54
CA LEU A 298 -31.92 -14.14 -25.81
C LEU A 298 -33.15 -14.40 -26.72
N ALA A 299 -33.56 -13.40 -27.50
CA ALA A 299 -34.69 -13.53 -28.43
C ALA A 299 -34.45 -14.57 -29.52
N ALA A 300 -33.19 -14.83 -29.87
CA ALA A 300 -32.80 -15.91 -30.80
C ALA A 300 -32.86 -17.32 -30.18
N GLY A 301 -33.30 -17.46 -28.92
CA GLY A 301 -33.47 -18.76 -28.26
C GLY A 301 -32.17 -19.40 -27.77
N ASN A 302 -31.11 -18.63 -27.65
CA ASN A 302 -29.85 -19.13 -27.10
C ASN A 302 -29.95 -19.27 -25.57
N PRO A 303 -29.42 -20.38 -25.00
CA PRO A 303 -29.45 -20.64 -23.56
C PRO A 303 -28.41 -19.85 -22.78
#